data_AF-A0A920YGC9-F1
#
_entry.id   AF-A0A920YGC9-F1
#
_cell.length_a   1.000
_cell.length_b   1.000
_cell.length_c   1.000
_cell.angle_alpha   90.00
_cell.angle_beta   90.00
_cell.angle_gamma   90.00
#
_symmetry.space_group_name_H-M   'P 1'
#
loop_
_entity.id
_entity.type
_entity.pdbx_description
1 polymer ?
#
loop_
_entity_poly.entity_id
_entity_poly.type
_entity_poly.pdbx_seq_one_letter_code
_entity_poly.pdbx_strand_id
1 'polypeptide(L)'
;MISVNERAEEIVRRMIADAEALGLAVTRLPNGATIVDAGMNVPGSLEAGRLFAEVCLGGLGEIHFCALDFDGLGLPGVTVAVSHPSVACMAAQYAGWAVKKGKFFAMGSGPARALYGGEPLFERLKYRDRADVAVLTLEGRCLPPEEVAEKVAEKCGVAPDRLYLLIAPTASLVGSVQVAARVVETGLHKMLEVEFDIDTVLAGFGTCPLAPIAEDDLRAIGRTNDAVLYGGRAWYTVQTDDARIEEVIGHLPSSASRDYGTPFYELFLRYNGDFYQIDPLLFSPAEIVINNLTTGRTFHAGQVNGEMLRRALLA
;
A
#
# COMPACT_ATOMS: atom_id res chain seq x y z
N MET A 1 16.09 3.72 17.70
CA MET A 1 15.05 4.10 16.71
C MET A 1 14.94 2.93 15.76
N ILE A 2 13.73 2.49 15.44
CA ILE A 2 13.52 1.41 14.47
C ILE A 2 13.90 1.97 13.09
N SER A 3 14.70 1.26 12.29
CA SER A 3 14.93 1.61 10.89
C SER A 3 14.04 0.76 9.99
N VAL A 4 13.25 1.41 9.14
CA VAL A 4 12.39 0.71 8.16
C VAL A 4 13.19 0.24 6.95
N ASN A 5 14.28 0.92 6.60
CA ASN A 5 15.14 0.54 5.49
C ASN A 5 15.99 -0.69 5.81
N GLU A 6 16.62 -0.75 6.98
CA GLU A 6 17.42 -1.92 7.40
C GLU A 6 16.55 -3.18 7.48
N ARG A 7 15.37 -3.07 8.10
CA ARG A 7 14.43 -4.20 8.20
C ARG A 7 13.92 -4.67 6.84
N ALA A 8 13.58 -3.74 5.95
CA ALA A 8 13.19 -4.10 4.60
C ALA A 8 14.34 -4.71 3.79
N GLU A 9 15.58 -4.24 3.97
CA GLU A 9 16.76 -4.84 3.32
C GLU A 9 16.87 -6.35 3.65
N GLU A 10 16.61 -6.76 4.89
CA GLU A 10 16.61 -8.18 5.28
C GLU A 10 15.57 -8.99 4.47
N ILE A 11 14.38 -8.42 4.24
CA ILE A 11 13.34 -9.06 3.42
C ILE A 11 13.80 -9.14 1.96
N VAL A 12 14.32 -8.06 1.41
CA VAL A 12 14.81 -7.99 0.03
C VAL A 12 15.95 -8.99 -0.21
N ARG A 13 16.88 -9.13 0.74
CA ARG A 13 17.97 -10.11 0.65
C ARG A 13 17.44 -11.54 0.59
N ARG A 14 16.39 -11.87 1.34
CA ARG A 14 15.70 -13.17 1.24
C ARG A 14 15.04 -13.35 -0.12
N MET A 15 14.35 -12.32 -0.62
CA MET A 15 13.75 -12.34 -1.97
C MET A 15 14.78 -12.57 -3.07
N ILE A 16 15.95 -11.93 -2.98
CA ILE A 16 17.05 -12.11 -3.94
C ILE A 16 17.64 -13.52 -3.84
N ALA A 17 17.83 -14.05 -2.63
CA ALA A 17 18.37 -15.39 -2.42
C ALA A 17 17.46 -16.49 -2.97
N ASP A 18 16.13 -16.27 -2.95
CA ASP A 18 15.11 -17.20 -3.40
C ASP A 18 14.44 -16.79 -4.72
N ALA A 19 15.14 -15.99 -5.53
CA ALA A 19 14.56 -15.33 -6.70
C ALA A 19 13.92 -16.31 -7.69
N GLU A 20 14.53 -17.48 -7.93
CA GLU A 20 14.00 -18.49 -8.84
C GLU A 20 12.66 -19.06 -8.35
N ALA A 21 12.57 -19.46 -7.08
CA ALA A 21 11.35 -20.02 -6.51
C ALA A 21 10.22 -18.97 -6.42
N LEU A 22 10.59 -17.71 -6.20
CA LEU A 22 9.65 -16.59 -6.13
C LEU A 22 9.23 -16.07 -7.52
N GLY A 23 9.86 -16.53 -8.60
CA GLY A 23 9.59 -16.06 -9.96
C GLY A 23 10.05 -14.62 -10.20
N LEU A 24 11.18 -14.22 -9.61
CA LEU A 24 11.78 -12.89 -9.68
C LEU A 24 12.97 -12.85 -10.65
N ALA A 25 13.29 -11.68 -11.18
CA ALA A 25 14.57 -11.42 -11.85
C ALA A 25 15.33 -10.33 -11.11
N VAL A 26 16.63 -10.56 -10.85
CA VAL A 26 17.49 -9.62 -10.13
C VAL A 26 18.56 -9.10 -11.08
N THR A 27 18.64 -7.78 -11.23
CA THR A 27 19.63 -7.11 -12.07
C THR A 27 20.43 -6.11 -11.24
N ARG A 28 21.76 -6.11 -11.40
CA ARG A 28 22.61 -5.06 -10.85
C ARG A 28 22.98 -4.06 -11.94
N LEU A 29 22.69 -2.79 -11.72
CA LEU A 29 23.00 -1.70 -12.64
C LEU A 29 24.50 -1.34 -12.61
N PRO A 30 25.03 -0.63 -13.63
CA PRO A 30 26.44 -0.23 -13.67
C PRO A 30 26.89 0.62 -12.47
N ASN A 31 26.02 1.49 -11.94
CA ASN A 31 26.28 2.27 -10.72
C ASN A 31 26.19 1.45 -9.42
N GLY A 32 25.84 0.17 -9.51
CA GLY A 32 25.83 -0.77 -8.39
C GLY A 32 24.46 -1.02 -7.76
N ALA A 33 23.44 -0.21 -8.08
CA ALA A 33 22.07 -0.37 -7.58
C ALA A 33 21.46 -1.71 -7.99
N THR A 34 20.61 -2.26 -7.13
CA THR A 34 19.95 -3.56 -7.36
C THR A 34 18.49 -3.35 -7.74
N ILE A 35 18.09 -3.93 -8.87
CA ILE A 35 16.71 -3.99 -9.34
C ILE A 35 16.17 -5.39 -9.11
N VAL A 36 15.02 -5.50 -8.47
CA VAL A 36 14.25 -6.74 -8.33
C VAL A 36 12.97 -6.58 -9.15
N ASP A 37 12.96 -7.18 -10.32
CA ASP A 37 11.77 -7.30 -11.17
C ASP A 37 10.86 -8.40 -10.58
N ALA A 38 9.66 -8.01 -10.17
CA ALA A 38 8.67 -8.86 -9.53
C ALA A 38 7.39 -9.03 -10.35
N GLY A 39 7.37 -8.62 -11.62
CA GLY A 39 6.16 -8.75 -12.44
C GLY A 39 6.20 -8.14 -13.83
N MET A 40 7.34 -7.60 -14.27
CA MET A 40 7.50 -6.97 -15.58
C MET A 40 7.82 -7.98 -16.66
N ASN A 41 8.98 -8.63 -16.57
CA ASN A 41 9.43 -9.65 -17.53
C ASN A 41 9.37 -11.07 -16.95
N VAL A 42 8.90 -11.17 -15.71
CA VAL A 42 8.76 -12.40 -14.95
C VAL A 42 7.34 -12.47 -14.38
N PRO A 43 6.81 -13.68 -14.11
CA PRO A 43 5.45 -13.81 -13.59
C PRO A 43 5.30 -13.31 -12.14
N GLY A 44 6.39 -13.29 -11.36
CA GLY A 44 6.32 -13.19 -9.92
C GLY A 44 5.59 -14.39 -9.31
N SER A 45 5.12 -14.21 -8.09
CA SER A 45 4.32 -15.22 -7.37
C SER A 45 3.46 -14.53 -6.31
N LEU A 46 2.51 -15.26 -5.73
CA LEU A 46 1.78 -14.78 -4.56
C LEU A 46 2.75 -14.49 -3.40
N GLU A 47 3.69 -15.39 -3.12
CA GLU A 47 4.67 -15.20 -2.05
C GLU A 47 5.60 -14.00 -2.30
N ALA A 48 6.02 -13.78 -3.55
CA ALA A 48 6.72 -12.55 -3.92
C ALA A 48 5.88 -11.30 -3.61
N GLY A 49 4.57 -11.34 -3.89
CA GLY A 49 3.64 -10.26 -3.56
C GLY A 49 3.52 -10.01 -2.06
N ARG A 50 3.48 -11.08 -1.26
CA ARG A 50 3.44 -11.01 0.20
C ARG A 50 4.69 -10.33 0.76
N LEU A 51 5.88 -10.79 0.33
CA LEU A 51 7.17 -10.22 0.74
C LEU A 51 7.34 -8.77 0.24
N PHE A 52 6.92 -8.46 -0.99
CA PHE A 52 6.94 -7.11 -1.54
C PHE A 52 6.09 -6.16 -0.70
N ALA A 53 4.91 -6.60 -0.26
CA ALA A 53 4.05 -5.80 0.60
C ALA A 53 4.61 -5.62 2.02
N GLU A 54 5.29 -6.62 2.59
CA GLU A 54 6.04 -6.47 3.85
C GLU A 54 7.22 -5.51 3.71
N VAL A 55 7.89 -5.49 2.54
CA VAL A 55 8.89 -4.48 2.20
C VAL A 55 8.26 -3.08 2.16
N CYS A 56 7.08 -2.92 1.55
CA CYS A 56 6.36 -1.64 1.57
C CYS A 56 6.10 -1.17 3.01
N LEU A 57 5.73 -2.08 3.91
CA LEU A 57 5.50 -1.82 5.34
C LEU A 57 6.79 -1.63 6.17
N GLY A 58 7.97 -1.66 5.54
CA GLY A 58 9.25 -1.51 6.23
C GLY A 58 9.58 -2.63 7.21
N GLY A 59 9.04 -3.84 6.99
CA GLY A 59 9.20 -4.97 7.89
C GLY A 59 8.56 -4.78 9.27
N LEU A 60 7.54 -3.92 9.35
CA LEU A 60 6.76 -3.62 10.56
C LEU A 60 5.29 -4.08 10.48
N GLY A 61 4.97 -4.85 9.44
CA GLY A 61 3.70 -5.56 9.36
C GLY A 61 3.89 -6.99 8.87
N GLU A 62 2.91 -7.81 9.20
CA GLU A 62 2.84 -9.23 8.84
C GLU A 62 1.65 -9.45 7.92
N ILE A 63 1.87 -10.22 6.86
CA ILE A 63 0.84 -10.50 5.86
C ILE A 63 0.69 -12.01 5.71
N HIS A 64 -0.55 -12.49 5.77
CA HIS A 64 -0.89 -13.89 5.52
C HIS A 64 -2.04 -14.02 4.52
N PHE A 65 -2.00 -15.04 3.68
CA PHE A 65 -3.12 -15.39 2.81
C PHE A 65 -4.27 -16.01 3.61
N CYS A 66 -5.49 -15.70 3.19
CA CYS A 66 -6.71 -16.24 3.78
C CYS A 66 -7.79 -16.46 2.70
N ALA A 67 -8.86 -17.14 3.06
CA ALA A 67 -10.08 -17.19 2.28
C ALA A 67 -11.11 -16.23 2.89
N LEU A 68 -11.78 -15.44 2.06
CA LEU A 68 -12.80 -14.48 2.44
C LEU A 68 -14.12 -14.85 1.75
N ASP A 69 -15.23 -14.63 2.44
CA ASP A 69 -16.58 -14.82 1.89
C ASP A 69 -17.34 -13.48 1.89
N PHE A 70 -17.93 -13.15 0.75
CA PHE A 70 -18.76 -11.98 0.54
C PHE A 70 -20.14 -12.41 0.02
N ASP A 71 -21.00 -12.83 0.95
CA ASP A 71 -22.35 -13.32 0.67
C ASP A 71 -22.35 -14.49 -0.33
N GLY A 72 -21.56 -15.52 -0.04
CA GLY A 72 -21.39 -16.70 -0.90
C GLY A 72 -20.47 -16.47 -2.09
N LEU A 73 -19.74 -15.36 -2.16
CA LEU A 73 -18.60 -15.18 -3.06
C LEU A 73 -17.31 -15.46 -2.28
N GLY A 74 -16.77 -16.67 -2.46
CA GLY A 74 -15.44 -17.02 -1.93
C GLY A 74 -14.32 -16.42 -2.77
N LEU A 75 -13.44 -15.62 -2.16
CA LEU A 75 -12.25 -15.04 -2.78
C LEU A 75 -11.00 -15.34 -1.93
N PRO A 76 -9.83 -15.57 -2.55
CA PRO A 76 -8.58 -15.47 -1.83
C PRO A 76 -8.39 -14.02 -1.37
N GLY A 77 -7.73 -13.84 -0.23
CA GLY A 77 -7.46 -12.54 0.35
C GLY A 77 -6.18 -12.53 1.15
N VAL A 78 -5.91 -11.38 1.75
CA VAL A 78 -4.84 -11.20 2.72
C VAL A 78 -5.41 -10.73 4.05
N THR A 79 -4.78 -11.19 5.13
CA THR A 79 -4.81 -10.55 6.44
C THR A 79 -3.54 -9.71 6.58
N VAL A 80 -3.65 -8.53 7.17
CA VAL A 80 -2.55 -7.60 7.40
C VAL A 80 -2.58 -7.20 8.86
N ALA A 81 -1.48 -7.40 9.58
CA ALA A 81 -1.32 -6.97 10.97
C ALA A 81 -0.15 -5.98 11.07
N VAL A 82 -0.35 -4.85 11.75
CA VAL A 82 0.63 -3.76 11.84
C VAL A 82 0.70 -3.26 13.28
N SER A 83 1.91 -3.27 13.87
CA SER A 83 2.14 -2.85 15.28
C SER A 83 2.71 -1.43 15.43
N HIS A 84 3.03 -0.75 14.31
CA HIS A 84 3.43 0.66 14.29
C HIS A 84 2.75 1.40 13.13
N PRO A 85 1.41 1.57 13.13
CA PRO A 85 0.67 1.98 11.94
C PRO A 85 1.13 3.31 11.32
N SER A 86 1.36 4.35 12.13
CA SER A 86 1.86 5.66 11.65
C SER A 86 3.19 5.51 10.88
N VAL A 87 4.13 4.71 11.37
CA VAL A 87 5.43 4.48 10.70
C VAL A 87 5.28 3.55 9.50
N ALA A 88 4.71 2.36 9.71
CA ALA A 88 4.65 1.31 8.70
C ALA A 88 3.77 1.70 7.51
N CYS A 89 2.58 2.27 7.77
CA CYS A 89 1.64 2.62 6.72
C CYS A 89 1.95 3.99 6.11
N MET A 90 2.19 5.05 6.90
CA MET A 90 2.34 6.40 6.34
C MET A 90 3.79 6.74 5.96
N ALA A 91 4.76 6.44 6.82
CA ALA A 91 6.17 6.75 6.55
C ALA A 91 6.85 5.78 5.56
N ALA A 92 6.32 4.56 5.40
CA ALA A 92 6.82 3.57 4.46
C ALA A 92 5.78 3.22 3.37
N GLN A 93 4.70 2.49 3.69
CA GLN A 93 3.84 1.85 2.69
C GLN A 93 3.16 2.82 1.72
N TYR A 94 2.70 3.98 2.19
CA TYR A 94 1.99 4.98 1.40
C TYR A 94 2.74 5.32 0.10
N ALA A 95 2.00 5.38 -1.00
CA ALA A 95 2.54 5.65 -2.33
C ALA A 95 2.69 7.16 -2.59
N GLY A 96 3.47 7.85 -1.77
CA GLY A 96 3.57 9.32 -1.81
C GLY A 96 4.68 9.89 -2.68
N TRP A 97 5.61 9.07 -3.17
CA TRP A 97 6.76 9.56 -3.95
C TRP A 97 6.57 9.36 -5.45
N ALA A 98 6.21 10.42 -6.18
CA ALA A 98 6.23 10.40 -7.65
C ALA A 98 7.68 10.40 -8.21
N VAL A 99 8.19 9.24 -8.63
CA VAL A 99 9.53 9.10 -9.18
C VAL A 99 9.53 9.38 -10.68
N LYS A 100 9.97 10.59 -11.06
CA LYS A 100 10.03 11.04 -12.46
C LYS A 100 11.44 11.42 -12.91
N LYS A 101 11.92 10.89 -14.03
CA LYS A 101 13.18 11.28 -14.69
C LYS A 101 13.10 10.89 -16.17
N GLY A 102 13.36 11.84 -17.07
CA GLY A 102 13.22 11.59 -18.51
C GLY A 102 11.80 11.09 -18.86
N LYS A 103 11.72 9.92 -19.50
CA LYS A 103 10.45 9.23 -19.83
C LYS A 103 9.95 8.30 -18.73
N PHE A 104 10.75 8.06 -17.68
CA PHE A 104 10.37 7.19 -16.58
C PHE A 104 9.41 7.90 -15.63
N PHE A 105 8.34 7.19 -15.25
CA PHE A 105 7.41 7.57 -14.21
C PHE A 105 6.93 6.30 -13.49
N ALA A 106 6.95 6.33 -12.15
CA ALA A 106 6.36 5.32 -11.30
C ALA A 106 5.96 5.95 -9.96
N MET A 107 4.95 5.37 -9.32
CA MET A 107 4.62 5.71 -7.94
C MET A 107 5.53 4.90 -7.00
N GLY A 108 6.26 5.62 -6.15
CA GLY A 108 7.18 5.08 -5.16
C GLY A 108 6.50 4.90 -3.81
N SER A 109 6.59 3.69 -3.30
CA SER A 109 6.21 3.29 -1.94
C SER A 109 7.42 2.70 -1.21
N GLY A 110 7.34 2.61 0.10
CA GLY A 110 8.30 1.89 0.92
C GLY A 110 9.32 2.77 1.65
N PRO A 111 10.24 2.12 2.39
CA PRO A 111 11.10 2.73 3.41
C PRO A 111 11.98 3.89 2.97
N ALA A 112 12.45 3.90 1.72
CA ALA A 112 13.30 4.97 1.19
C ALA A 112 12.63 6.35 1.27
N ARG A 113 11.29 6.41 1.28
CA ARG A 113 10.52 7.63 1.51
C ARG A 113 10.89 8.31 2.83
N ALA A 114 11.14 7.53 3.89
CA ALA A 114 11.49 8.05 5.21
C ALA A 114 12.94 8.58 5.32
N LEU A 115 13.80 8.26 4.36
CA LEU A 115 15.11 8.91 4.18
C LEU A 115 14.96 10.20 3.36
N TYR A 116 14.22 10.12 2.25
CA TYR A 116 13.98 11.26 1.35
C TYR A 116 13.22 12.40 2.04
N GLY A 117 12.11 12.10 2.71
CA GLY A 117 11.34 13.04 3.53
C GLY A 117 10.80 14.27 2.80
N GLY A 118 10.74 14.27 1.46
CA GLY A 118 10.36 15.44 0.66
C GLY A 118 8.87 15.56 0.32
N GLU A 119 8.01 14.76 0.94
CA GLU A 119 6.56 14.82 0.78
C GLU A 119 5.94 15.65 1.92
N PRO A 120 4.88 16.45 1.71
CA PRO A 120 4.25 17.23 2.77
C PRO A 120 3.78 16.41 3.98
N LEU A 121 3.39 15.14 3.74
CA LEU A 121 3.03 14.19 4.79
C LEU A 121 4.09 14.10 5.90
N PHE A 122 5.36 14.18 5.53
CA PHE A 122 6.47 14.07 6.46
C PHE A 122 6.64 15.28 7.39
N GLU A 123 5.91 16.37 7.19
CA GLU A 123 5.78 17.48 8.15
C GLU A 123 4.82 17.13 9.30
N ARG A 124 3.87 16.22 9.05
CA ARG A 124 2.89 15.73 10.03
C ARG A 124 3.38 14.51 10.80
N LEU A 125 4.32 13.75 10.23
CA LEU A 125 4.86 12.54 10.85
C LEU A 125 6.01 12.84 11.82
N LYS A 126 5.98 12.20 12.99
CA LYS A 126 7.05 12.26 14.01
C LYS A 126 8.21 11.28 13.75
N TYR A 127 8.37 10.84 12.50
CA TYR A 127 9.35 9.83 12.10
C TYR A 127 10.18 10.25 10.88
N ARG A 128 11.47 9.96 10.96
CA ARG A 128 12.46 9.96 9.87
C ARG A 128 13.37 8.79 10.10
N ASP A 129 13.74 8.10 9.03
CA ASP A 129 14.71 7.02 9.12
C ASP A 129 16.14 7.57 9.11
N ARG A 130 17.08 6.77 9.59
CA ARG A 130 18.53 6.99 9.48
C ARG A 130 19.17 5.64 9.18
N ALA A 131 19.56 5.43 7.93
CA ALA A 131 20.15 4.20 7.46
C ALA A 131 21.11 4.47 6.29
N ASP A 132 22.13 3.61 6.14
CA ASP A 132 23.07 3.63 5.02
C ASP A 132 22.60 2.74 3.86
N VAL A 133 21.31 2.40 3.82
CA VAL A 133 20.64 1.59 2.80
C VAL A 133 19.29 2.19 2.49
N ALA A 134 18.89 2.16 1.22
CA ALA A 134 17.57 2.60 0.79
C ALA A 134 16.83 1.46 0.08
N VAL A 135 15.57 1.23 0.46
CA VAL A 135 14.67 0.28 -0.20
C VAL A 135 13.43 1.00 -0.68
N LEU A 136 13.22 1.01 -2.00
CA LEU A 136 12.03 1.61 -2.62
C LEU A 136 11.32 0.58 -3.48
N THR A 137 10.01 0.54 -3.36
CA THR A 137 9.13 -0.23 -4.24
C THR A 137 8.46 0.69 -5.25
N LEU A 138 8.32 0.24 -6.48
CA LEU A 138 7.82 1.01 -7.60
C LEU A 138 6.64 0.27 -8.24
N GLU A 139 5.55 0.99 -8.45
CA GLU A 139 4.46 0.52 -9.29
C GLU A 139 4.60 1.15 -10.69
N GLY A 140 4.86 0.34 -11.71
CA GLY A 140 5.06 0.84 -13.07
C GLY A 140 5.46 -0.22 -14.10
N ARG A 141 5.50 0.21 -15.38
CA ARG A 141 5.75 -0.65 -16.56
C ARG A 141 7.09 -0.48 -17.26
N CYS A 142 8.06 0.12 -16.58
CA CYS A 142 9.40 0.31 -17.13
C CYS A 142 10.40 -0.01 -16.02
N LEU A 143 11.42 -0.83 -16.31
CA LEU A 143 12.51 -0.99 -15.34
C LEU A 143 13.24 0.35 -15.18
N PRO A 144 13.57 0.76 -13.94
CA PRO A 144 14.23 2.03 -13.70
C PRO A 144 15.65 2.02 -14.31
N PRO A 145 15.98 2.96 -15.21
CA PRO A 145 17.34 3.10 -15.72
C PRO A 145 18.30 3.60 -14.64
N GLU A 146 19.60 3.52 -14.92
CA GLU A 146 20.68 3.99 -14.04
C GLU A 146 20.46 5.42 -13.54
N GLU A 147 20.04 6.35 -14.40
CA GLU A 147 19.76 7.74 -14.03
C GLU A 147 18.59 7.91 -13.04
N VAL A 148 17.65 6.96 -13.00
CA VAL A 148 16.57 6.93 -12.01
C VAL A 148 17.11 6.42 -10.68
N ALA A 149 17.87 5.33 -10.70
CA ALA A 149 18.50 4.78 -9.50
C ALA A 149 19.45 5.81 -8.83
N GLU A 150 20.27 6.49 -9.63
CA GLU A 150 21.16 7.56 -9.15
C GLU A 150 20.38 8.68 -8.45
N LYS A 151 19.29 9.15 -9.07
CA LYS A 151 18.42 10.17 -8.49
C LYS A 151 17.81 9.72 -7.16
N VAL A 152 17.34 8.47 -7.08
CA VAL A 152 16.73 7.95 -5.84
C VAL A 152 17.79 7.83 -4.74
N ALA A 153 18.98 7.30 -5.05
CA ALA A 153 20.08 7.19 -4.10
C ALA A 153 20.51 8.56 -3.55
N GLU A 154 20.70 9.55 -4.43
CA GLU A 154 21.03 10.94 -4.07
C GLU A 154 19.98 11.53 -3.13
N LYS A 155 18.69 11.36 -3.46
CA LYS A 155 17.57 11.87 -2.65
C LYS A 155 17.46 11.20 -1.29
N CYS A 156 17.89 9.95 -1.17
CA CYS A 156 17.92 9.22 0.10
C CYS A 156 19.23 9.43 0.88
N GLY A 157 20.23 10.10 0.29
CA GLY A 157 21.53 10.29 0.92
C GLY A 157 22.35 9.01 1.08
N VAL A 158 22.15 8.01 0.21
CA VAL A 158 22.88 6.73 0.25
C VAL A 158 23.71 6.52 -1.02
N ALA A 159 24.71 5.65 -0.96
CA ALA A 159 25.45 5.23 -2.14
C ALA A 159 24.55 4.37 -3.06
N PRO A 160 24.68 4.46 -4.40
CA PRO A 160 23.83 3.69 -5.32
C PRO A 160 23.94 2.17 -5.13
N ASP A 161 25.09 1.63 -4.72
CA ASP A 161 25.27 0.20 -4.43
C ASP A 161 24.60 -0.26 -3.12
N ARG A 162 24.05 0.68 -2.36
CA ARG A 162 23.20 0.47 -1.18
C ARG A 162 21.71 0.76 -1.47
N LEU A 163 21.33 0.89 -2.74
CA LEU A 163 19.95 1.08 -3.17
C LEU A 163 19.36 -0.23 -3.74
N TYR A 164 18.17 -0.57 -3.24
CA TYR A 164 17.33 -1.63 -3.79
C TYR A 164 16.03 -1.03 -4.33
N LEU A 165 15.71 -1.33 -5.58
CA LEU A 165 14.46 -0.96 -6.24
C LEU A 165 13.69 -2.22 -6.61
N LEU A 166 12.53 -2.42 -5.99
CA LEU A 166 11.62 -3.50 -6.36
C LEU A 166 10.56 -2.92 -7.29
N ILE A 167 10.15 -3.64 -8.32
CA ILE A 167 9.16 -3.15 -9.28
C ILE A 167 8.17 -4.23 -9.72
N ALA A 168 6.89 -3.86 -9.75
CA ALA A 168 5.83 -4.67 -10.35
C ALA A 168 4.78 -3.76 -11.00
N PRO A 169 4.14 -4.18 -12.11
CA PRO A 169 3.00 -3.48 -12.68
C PRO A 169 1.72 -3.80 -11.89
N THR A 170 0.71 -2.94 -11.97
CA THR A 170 -0.57 -3.14 -11.28
C THR A 170 -1.26 -4.43 -11.74
N ALA A 171 -1.27 -4.71 -13.04
CA ALA A 171 -1.80 -5.97 -13.59
C ALA A 171 -0.77 -7.11 -13.47
N SER A 172 -0.48 -7.53 -12.24
CA SER A 172 0.37 -8.69 -11.93
C SER A 172 -0.04 -9.35 -10.61
N LEU A 173 0.43 -10.58 -10.36
CA LEU A 173 0.23 -11.27 -9.07
C LEU A 173 0.71 -10.40 -7.89
N VAL A 174 1.90 -9.82 -8.02
CA VAL A 174 2.50 -8.94 -7.01
C VAL A 174 1.69 -7.66 -6.84
N GLY A 175 1.24 -7.06 -7.94
CA GLY A 175 0.37 -5.87 -7.94
C GLY A 175 -0.94 -6.09 -7.17
N SER A 176 -1.63 -7.20 -7.43
CA SER A 176 -2.88 -7.53 -6.73
C SER A 176 -2.68 -7.74 -5.23
N VAL A 177 -1.62 -8.47 -4.84
CA VAL A 177 -1.32 -8.71 -3.42
C VAL A 177 -0.91 -7.42 -2.71
N GLN A 178 0.00 -6.62 -3.28
CA GLN A 178 0.50 -5.42 -2.60
C GLN A 178 -0.55 -4.35 -2.44
N VAL A 179 -1.47 -4.18 -3.40
CA VAL A 179 -2.56 -3.21 -3.25
C VAL A 179 -3.58 -3.68 -2.22
N ALA A 180 -3.96 -4.97 -2.22
CA ALA A 180 -4.85 -5.51 -1.19
C ALA A 180 -4.25 -5.37 0.23
N ALA A 181 -2.92 -5.49 0.35
CA ALA A 181 -2.21 -5.33 1.61
C ALA A 181 -2.18 -3.88 2.14
N ARG A 182 -2.69 -2.90 1.37
CA ARG A 182 -2.84 -1.49 1.80
C ARG A 182 -4.12 -1.22 2.57
N VAL A 183 -4.96 -2.22 2.84
CA VAL A 183 -6.24 -2.03 3.54
C VAL A 183 -6.14 -1.29 4.87
N VAL A 184 -5.06 -1.50 5.65
CA VAL A 184 -4.84 -0.75 6.89
C VAL A 184 -4.33 0.67 6.61
N GLU A 185 -3.52 0.82 5.56
CA GLU A 185 -2.92 2.09 5.13
C GLU A 185 -3.96 3.06 4.60
N THR A 186 -4.90 2.62 3.77
CA THR A 186 -5.93 3.48 3.19
C THR A 186 -6.85 4.08 4.27
N GLY A 187 -7.26 3.29 5.26
CA GLY A 187 -8.06 3.81 6.37
C GLY A 187 -7.27 4.78 7.26
N LEU A 188 -5.97 4.53 7.46
CA LEU A 188 -5.09 5.43 8.23
C LEU A 188 -4.79 6.73 7.48
N HIS A 189 -4.59 6.66 6.17
CA HIS A 189 -4.47 7.83 5.30
C HIS A 189 -5.75 8.67 5.37
N LYS A 190 -6.92 8.03 5.33
CA LYS A 190 -8.18 8.77 5.46
C LYS A 190 -8.38 9.37 6.84
N MET A 191 -7.92 8.71 7.91
CA MET A 191 -7.88 9.30 9.26
C MET A 191 -7.09 10.62 9.27
N LEU A 192 -5.93 10.68 8.59
CA LEU A 192 -5.17 11.92 8.43
C LEU A 192 -5.94 13.00 7.67
N GLU A 193 -6.64 12.64 6.59
CA GLU A 193 -7.41 13.60 5.77
C GLU A 193 -8.61 14.20 6.53
N VAL A 194 -9.18 13.46 7.49
CA VAL A 194 -10.24 13.96 8.38
C VAL A 194 -9.69 14.50 9.72
N GLU A 195 -8.39 14.80 9.77
CA GLU A 195 -7.69 15.40 10.92
C GLU A 195 -7.77 14.59 12.23
N PHE A 196 -7.87 13.26 12.13
CA PHE A 196 -7.71 12.36 13.27
C PHE A 196 -6.21 12.13 13.56
N ASP A 197 -5.83 12.20 14.83
CA ASP A 197 -4.44 12.00 15.25
C ASP A 197 -4.03 10.53 15.15
N ILE A 198 -3.35 10.17 14.07
CA ILE A 198 -2.90 8.81 13.80
C ILE A 198 -1.78 8.32 14.73
N ASP A 199 -1.12 9.21 15.48
CA ASP A 199 -0.13 8.78 16.48
C ASP A 199 -0.80 8.14 17.70
N THR A 200 -2.12 8.30 17.85
CA THR A 200 -2.92 7.59 18.87
C THR A 200 -3.24 6.15 18.46
N VAL A 201 -2.97 5.76 17.21
CA VAL A 201 -3.25 4.41 16.68
C VAL A 201 -2.10 3.47 17.04
N LEU A 202 -2.38 2.54 17.95
CA LEU A 202 -1.40 1.61 18.51
C LEU A 202 -1.18 0.38 17.62
N ALA A 203 -2.26 -0.12 17.00
CA ALA A 203 -2.22 -1.29 16.15
C ALA A 203 -3.30 -1.23 15.08
N GLY A 204 -3.01 -1.83 13.92
CA GLY A 204 -3.95 -2.01 12.83
C GLY A 204 -4.03 -3.48 12.42
N PHE A 205 -5.22 -3.96 12.12
CA PHE A 205 -5.44 -5.25 11.51
C PHE A 205 -6.44 -5.09 10.36
N GLY A 206 -6.27 -5.78 9.25
CA GLY A 206 -7.24 -5.69 8.17
C GLY A 206 -7.28 -6.92 7.28
N THR A 207 -8.38 -7.05 6.53
CA THR A 207 -8.56 -8.10 5.52
C THR A 207 -9.01 -7.50 4.21
N CYS A 208 -8.47 -7.98 3.10
CA CYS A 208 -8.86 -7.53 1.77
C CYS A 208 -8.83 -8.69 0.77
N PRO A 209 -9.82 -8.82 -0.13
CA PRO A 209 -9.74 -9.79 -1.21
C PRO A 209 -8.62 -9.42 -2.19
N LEU A 210 -8.04 -10.44 -2.81
CA LEU A 210 -7.14 -10.25 -3.95
C LEU A 210 -7.99 -10.01 -5.19
N ALA A 211 -7.69 -8.93 -5.90
CA ALA A 211 -8.31 -8.65 -7.19
C ALA A 211 -7.81 -9.64 -8.26
N PRO A 212 -8.70 -10.24 -9.07
CA PRO A 212 -8.28 -10.98 -10.25
C PRO A 212 -7.47 -10.09 -11.20
N ILE A 213 -6.38 -10.64 -11.73
CA ILE A 213 -5.46 -9.88 -12.59
C ILE A 213 -6.20 -9.46 -13.87
N ALA A 214 -6.17 -8.16 -14.17
CA ALA A 214 -6.82 -7.60 -15.35
C ALA A 214 -5.94 -7.74 -16.61
N GLU A 215 -6.52 -7.44 -17.78
CA GLU A 215 -5.80 -7.47 -19.07
C GLU A 215 -4.75 -6.36 -19.20
N ASP A 216 -4.94 -5.23 -18.51
CA ASP A 216 -4.06 -4.07 -18.54
C ASP A 216 -4.06 -3.34 -17.18
N ASP A 217 -3.10 -2.44 -16.98
CA ASP A 217 -2.95 -1.72 -15.71
C ASP A 217 -4.11 -0.78 -15.41
N LEU A 218 -4.75 -0.18 -16.41
CA LEU A 218 -5.84 0.76 -16.19
C LEU A 218 -7.04 0.05 -15.58
N ARG A 219 -7.37 -1.14 -16.09
CA ARG A 219 -8.40 -2.01 -15.50
C ARG A 219 -7.95 -2.61 -14.18
N ALA A 220 -6.67 -2.96 -14.03
CA ALA A 220 -6.13 -3.50 -12.78
C ALA A 220 -6.19 -2.46 -11.65
N ILE A 221 -5.90 -1.18 -11.93
CA ILE A 221 -6.09 -0.06 -10.99
C ILE A 221 -7.54 -0.04 -10.51
N GLY A 222 -8.50 -0.18 -11.43
CA GLY A 222 -9.92 -0.30 -11.10
C GLY A 222 -10.20 -1.43 -10.11
N ARG A 223 -9.88 -2.67 -10.50
CA ARG A 223 -10.17 -3.88 -9.70
C ARG A 223 -9.47 -3.89 -8.35
N THR A 224 -8.21 -3.51 -8.30
CA THR A 224 -7.42 -3.52 -7.06
C THR A 224 -7.91 -2.47 -6.06
N ASN A 225 -8.30 -1.27 -6.51
CA ASN A 225 -8.96 -0.30 -5.65
C ASN A 225 -10.34 -0.80 -5.20
N ASP A 226 -11.17 -1.30 -6.13
CA ASP A 226 -12.51 -1.82 -5.81
C ASP A 226 -12.49 -2.95 -4.77
N ALA A 227 -11.45 -3.80 -4.78
CA ALA A 227 -11.24 -4.82 -3.75
C ALA A 227 -11.14 -4.21 -2.34
N VAL A 228 -10.42 -3.10 -2.18
CA VAL A 228 -10.30 -2.37 -0.90
C VAL A 228 -11.60 -1.61 -0.60
N LEU A 229 -12.12 -0.85 -1.56
CA LEU A 229 -13.28 0.02 -1.40
C LEU A 229 -14.55 -0.74 -1.02
N TYR A 230 -14.74 -1.95 -1.55
CA TYR A 230 -15.96 -2.73 -1.37
C TYR A 230 -15.76 -4.01 -0.55
N GLY A 231 -14.52 -4.50 -0.39
CA GLY A 231 -14.23 -5.73 0.34
C GLY A 231 -13.25 -5.58 1.50
N GLY A 232 -12.58 -4.44 1.61
CA GLY A 232 -11.62 -4.17 2.68
C GLY A 232 -12.31 -3.99 4.03
N ARG A 233 -11.78 -4.65 5.06
CA ARG A 233 -12.15 -4.42 6.47
C ARG A 233 -10.90 -4.01 7.23
N ALA A 234 -10.99 -2.99 8.08
CA ALA A 234 -9.90 -2.58 8.94
C ALA A 234 -10.36 -2.38 10.38
N TRP A 235 -9.55 -2.88 11.29
CA TRP A 235 -9.64 -2.72 12.73
C TRP A 235 -8.46 -1.87 13.20
N TYR A 236 -8.74 -0.86 14.00
CA TYR A 236 -7.71 -0.03 14.64
C TYR A 236 -7.89 -0.07 16.15
N THR A 237 -6.79 -0.32 16.86
CA THR A 237 -6.74 -0.14 18.32
C THR A 237 -6.11 1.20 18.59
N VAL A 238 -6.83 2.08 19.27
CA VAL A 238 -6.44 3.48 19.49
C VAL A 238 -6.42 3.81 20.97
N GLN A 239 -5.69 4.87 21.34
CA GLN A 239 -5.68 5.41 22.70
C GLN A 239 -5.94 6.91 22.64
N THR A 240 -7.22 7.29 22.73
CA THR A 240 -7.68 8.69 22.62
C THR A 240 -8.98 8.90 23.40
N ASP A 241 -9.57 10.09 23.31
CA ASP A 241 -10.92 10.37 23.82
C ASP A 241 -11.99 9.85 22.86
N ASP A 242 -13.04 9.22 23.38
CA ASP A 242 -14.15 8.70 22.55
C ASP A 242 -14.77 9.75 21.63
N ALA A 243 -14.90 10.99 22.11
CA ALA A 243 -15.46 12.10 21.34
C ALA A 243 -14.70 12.33 20.02
N ARG A 244 -13.37 12.15 20.01
CA ARG A 244 -12.56 12.26 18.80
C ARG A 244 -12.87 11.17 17.78
N ILE A 245 -13.23 9.98 18.25
CA ILE A 245 -13.61 8.86 17.38
C ILE A 245 -15.02 9.11 16.85
N GLU A 246 -15.95 9.53 17.71
CA GLU A 246 -17.34 9.84 17.36
C GLU A 246 -17.43 10.95 16.29
N GLU A 247 -16.54 11.95 16.34
CA GLU A 247 -16.42 13.03 15.34
C GLU A 247 -16.11 12.51 13.93
N VAL A 248 -15.31 11.43 13.79
CA VAL A 248 -14.76 11.02 12.49
C VAL A 248 -15.28 9.68 11.98
N ILE A 249 -15.73 8.77 12.86
CA ILE A 249 -15.99 7.36 12.51
C ILE A 249 -16.96 7.20 11.33
N GLY A 250 -18.00 8.03 11.26
CA GLY A 250 -18.99 8.00 10.17
C GLY A 250 -18.43 8.45 8.82
N HIS A 251 -17.30 9.16 8.81
CA HIS A 251 -16.64 9.63 7.60
C HIS A 251 -15.59 8.64 7.09
N LEU A 252 -15.12 7.70 7.91
CA LEU A 252 -13.97 6.84 7.56
C LEU A 252 -14.27 5.79 6.47
N PRO A 253 -15.39 5.05 6.44
CA PRO A 253 -15.62 4.05 5.40
C PRO A 253 -15.66 4.65 4.00
N SER A 254 -15.32 3.87 2.97
CA SER A 254 -15.45 4.29 1.56
C SER A 254 -16.85 4.80 1.24
N SER A 255 -17.89 4.23 1.87
CA SER A 255 -19.30 4.58 1.69
C SER A 255 -19.68 5.99 2.13
N ALA A 256 -18.80 6.71 2.84
CA ALA A 256 -19.00 8.11 3.19
C ALA A 256 -18.70 9.07 2.03
N SER A 257 -18.01 8.60 0.99
CA SER A 257 -17.69 9.40 -0.20
C SER A 257 -18.90 9.58 -1.12
N ARG A 258 -18.99 10.73 -1.78
CA ARG A 258 -20.01 10.99 -2.81
C ARG A 258 -19.85 10.12 -4.06
N ASP A 259 -18.65 9.58 -4.29
CA ASP A 259 -18.32 8.77 -5.48
C ASP A 259 -18.52 7.27 -5.24
N TYR A 260 -18.90 6.87 -4.02
CA TYR A 260 -19.16 5.48 -3.68
C TYR A 260 -20.29 4.85 -4.50
N GLY A 261 -20.16 3.55 -4.81
CA GLY A 261 -21.18 2.76 -5.51
C GLY A 261 -21.00 2.71 -7.03
N THR A 262 -19.91 3.26 -7.55
CA THR A 262 -19.49 3.10 -8.95
C THR A 262 -18.13 2.36 -8.99
N PRO A 263 -17.92 1.36 -9.87
CA PRO A 263 -16.61 0.73 -10.02
C PRO A 263 -15.53 1.77 -10.33
N PHE A 264 -14.35 1.64 -9.73
CA PHE A 264 -13.30 2.67 -9.80
C PHE A 264 -12.86 2.95 -11.24
N TYR A 265 -12.82 1.92 -12.09
CA TYR A 265 -12.55 2.10 -13.53
C TYR A 265 -13.58 3.01 -14.22
N GLU A 266 -14.87 2.84 -13.92
CA GLU A 266 -15.93 3.68 -14.47
C GLU A 266 -15.86 5.12 -13.94
N LEU A 267 -15.49 5.31 -12.67
CA LEU A 267 -15.23 6.65 -12.10
C LEU A 267 -14.05 7.32 -12.80
N PHE A 268 -12.96 6.59 -13.01
CA PHE A 268 -11.78 7.11 -13.67
C PHE A 268 -12.10 7.55 -15.11
N LEU A 269 -12.90 6.79 -15.85
CA LEU A 269 -13.39 7.19 -17.17
C LEU A 269 -14.34 8.40 -17.10
N ARG A 270 -15.26 8.45 -16.12
CA ARG A 270 -16.20 9.57 -15.92
C ARG A 270 -15.47 10.90 -15.75
N TYR A 271 -14.31 10.88 -15.08
CA TYR A 271 -13.46 12.04 -14.88
C TYR A 271 -12.33 12.20 -15.93
N ASN A 272 -12.45 11.54 -17.09
CA ASN A 272 -11.47 11.61 -18.18
C ASN A 272 -10.03 11.25 -17.76
N GLY A 273 -9.89 10.35 -16.79
CA GLY A 273 -8.61 9.93 -16.23
C GLY A 273 -7.97 10.92 -15.26
N ASP A 274 -8.70 11.95 -14.83
CA ASP A 274 -8.23 12.89 -13.84
C ASP A 274 -8.52 12.39 -12.41
N PHE A 275 -7.50 11.78 -11.81
CA PHE A 275 -7.56 11.26 -10.44
C PHE A 275 -7.90 12.34 -9.41
N TYR A 276 -7.57 13.61 -9.65
CA TYR A 276 -7.83 14.71 -8.71
C TYR A 276 -9.30 15.12 -8.63
N GLN A 277 -10.13 14.67 -9.58
CA GLN A 277 -11.58 14.93 -9.55
C GLN A 277 -12.35 13.87 -8.76
N ILE A 278 -11.74 12.70 -8.55
CA ILE A 278 -12.29 11.68 -7.64
C ILE A 278 -12.19 12.22 -6.22
N ASP A 279 -13.27 12.09 -5.46
CA ASP A 279 -13.28 12.46 -4.05
C ASP A 279 -12.13 11.74 -3.31
N PRO A 280 -11.16 12.46 -2.73
CA PRO A 280 -10.02 11.84 -2.05
C PRO A 280 -10.45 11.01 -0.84
N LEU A 281 -11.64 11.27 -0.29
CA LEU A 281 -12.21 10.49 0.79
C LEU A 281 -12.78 9.14 0.33
N LEU A 282 -12.80 8.84 -0.97
CA LEU A 282 -13.20 7.51 -1.46
C LEU A 282 -12.22 6.43 -1.01
N PHE A 283 -10.91 6.71 -1.02
CA PHE A 283 -9.83 5.75 -0.79
C PHE A 283 -9.74 5.28 0.67
N SER A 284 -10.57 4.31 1.02
CA SER A 284 -10.67 3.75 2.36
C SER A 284 -11.28 2.35 2.32
N PRO A 285 -11.12 1.52 3.37
CA PRO A 285 -11.83 0.26 3.49
C PRO A 285 -13.35 0.43 3.48
N ALA A 286 -14.03 -0.64 3.06
CA ALA A 286 -15.49 -0.74 3.08
C ALA A 286 -16.05 -0.70 4.52
N GLU A 287 -15.33 -1.31 5.47
CA GLU A 287 -15.74 -1.43 6.86
C GLU A 287 -14.60 -1.07 7.81
N ILE A 288 -14.92 -0.26 8.84
CA ILE A 288 -13.99 0.24 9.83
C ILE A 288 -14.50 -0.11 11.23
N VAL A 289 -13.60 -0.67 12.05
CA VAL A 289 -13.80 -0.85 13.49
C VAL A 289 -12.69 -0.13 14.23
N ILE A 290 -13.04 0.66 15.24
CA ILE A 290 -12.08 1.32 16.13
C ILE A 290 -12.36 0.86 17.56
N ASN A 291 -11.40 0.21 18.19
CA ASN A 291 -11.44 -0.11 19.61
C ASN A 291 -10.58 0.91 20.38
N ASN A 292 -11.20 1.59 21.35
CA ASN A 292 -10.51 2.55 22.18
C ASN A 292 -10.02 1.89 23.46
N LEU A 293 -8.70 1.77 23.60
CA LEU A 293 -8.07 1.19 24.78
C LEU A 293 -8.32 2.04 26.05
N THR A 294 -8.51 3.35 25.91
CA THR A 294 -8.76 4.27 27.03
C THR A 294 -10.07 3.94 27.74
N THR A 295 -11.13 3.62 26.99
CA THR A 295 -12.50 3.47 27.51
C THR A 295 -13.03 2.04 27.41
N GLY A 296 -12.40 1.18 26.60
CA GLY A 296 -12.87 -0.16 26.27
C GLY A 296 -14.03 -0.18 25.25
N ARG A 297 -14.49 0.97 24.76
CA ARG A 297 -15.57 1.05 23.77
C ARG A 297 -15.07 0.70 22.38
N THR A 298 -15.98 0.16 21.57
CA THR A 298 -15.74 -0.17 20.17
C THR A 298 -16.75 0.56 19.30
N PHE A 299 -16.24 1.21 18.26
CA PHE A 299 -16.98 1.98 17.28
C PHE A 299 -16.90 1.27 15.94
N HIS A 300 -17.98 1.31 15.17
CA HIS A 300 -18.10 0.61 13.89
C HIS A 300 -18.82 1.49 12.89
N ALA A 301 -18.34 1.48 11.66
CA ALA A 301 -19.01 2.11 10.53
C ALA A 301 -18.67 1.41 9.21
N GLY A 302 -19.57 1.55 8.25
CA GLY A 302 -19.44 0.94 6.93
C GLY A 302 -19.82 -0.53 6.93
N GLN A 303 -19.67 -1.16 5.77
CA GLN A 303 -19.95 -2.56 5.53
C GLN A 303 -19.32 -2.98 4.20
N VAL A 304 -19.00 -4.26 4.07
CA VAL A 304 -18.61 -4.83 2.76
C VAL A 304 -19.78 -4.83 1.79
N ASN A 305 -19.48 -4.75 0.49
CA ASN A 305 -20.48 -4.71 -0.58
C ASN A 305 -20.23 -5.84 -1.57
N GLY A 306 -20.80 -7.01 -1.29
CA GLY A 306 -20.63 -8.22 -2.11
C GLY A 306 -21.14 -8.07 -3.54
N GLU A 307 -22.21 -7.30 -3.75
CA GLU A 307 -22.74 -7.02 -5.10
C GLU A 307 -21.73 -6.22 -5.94
N MET A 308 -21.16 -5.17 -5.36
CA MET A 308 -20.12 -4.38 -6.03
C MET A 308 -18.85 -5.19 -6.28
N LEU A 309 -18.44 -6.06 -5.36
CA LEU A 309 -17.30 -6.97 -5.58
C LEU A 309 -17.56 -7.93 -6.74
N ARG A 310 -18.76 -8.53 -6.83
CA ARG A 310 -19.15 -9.38 -7.98
C ARG A 310 -19.06 -8.60 -9.29
N ARG A 311 -19.60 -7.38 -9.31
CA ARG A 311 -19.58 -6.50 -10.49
C ARG A 311 -18.16 -6.06 -10.87
N ALA A 312 -17.32 -5.70 -9.91
CA ALA A 312 -16.00 -5.15 -10.18
C ALA A 312 -14.95 -6.22 -10.49
N LEU A 313 -14.99 -7.35 -9.78
CA LEU A 313 -13.91 -8.35 -9.82
C LEU A 313 -14.19 -9.53 -10.75
N LEU A 314 -15.47 -9.86 -11.01
CA LEU A 314 -15.83 -11.03 -11.81
C LEU A 314 -16.47 -10.70 -13.17
N ALA A 315 -16.69 -9.43 -13.47
CA ALA A 315 -17.15 -8.97 -14.79
C ALA A 315 -16.01 -8.85 -15.80
#